data_AF-A0A2A8PQS2-F1
#
_entry.id   AF-A0A2A8PQS2-F1
#
_cell.length_a   1.000
_cell.length_b   1.000
_cell.length_c   1.000
_cell.angle_alpha   90.00
_cell.angle_beta   90.00
_cell.angle_gamma   90.00
#
_symmetry.space_group_name_H-M   'P 1'
#
loop_
_entity.id
_entity.type
_entity.pdbx_description
1 polymer ?
#
loop_
_entity_poly.entity_id
_entity_poly.type
_entity_poly.pdbx_seq_one_letter_code
_entity_poly.pdbx_strand_id
1 'polypeptide(L)' 'MLRTFEATQKLFDDTEIYPFVNEVDTLLRRIGFSSVNWRQTAPCHWALVAYK' A
#
# COMPACT_ATOMS: atom_id res chain seq x y z
N MET A 1 -2.66 6.29 -24.78
CA MET A 1 -3.10 5.67 -23.52
C MET A 1 -2.53 4.28 -23.27
N LEU A 2 -2.31 3.43 -24.28
CA LEU A 2 -1.76 2.08 -24.07
C LEU A 2 -0.30 2.05 -23.57
N ARG A 3 0.55 2.95 -24.05
CA ARG A 3 2.00 2.95 -23.74
C ARG A 3 2.35 3.28 -22.29
N THR A 4 1.48 3.99 -21.58
CA THR A 4 1.73 4.39 -20.19
C THR A 4 1.48 3.24 -19.21
N PHE A 5 0.57 2.33 -19.54
CA PHE A 5 0.20 1.20 -18.68
C PHE A 5 1.33 0.15 -18.60
N GLU A 6 1.92 -0.19 -19.75
CA GLU A 6 3.05 -1.13 -19.86
C GLU A 6 4.32 -0.65 -19.11
N ALA A 7 4.55 0.67 -19.06
CA ALA A 7 5.70 1.23 -18.36
C ALA A 7 5.59 1.06 -16.83
N THR A 8 4.37 1.15 -16.28
CA THR A 8 4.09 0.90 -14.86
C THR A 8 4.22 -0.57 -14.50
N GLN A 9 3.77 -1.48 -15.35
CA GLN A 9 3.78 -2.93 -15.08
C GLN A 9 5.21 -3.47 -14.88
N LYS A 10 6.19 -2.87 -15.54
CA LYS A 10 7.61 -3.25 -15.43
C LYS A 10 8.26 -2.86 -14.08
N LEU A 11 7.58 -2.06 -13.25
CA LEU A 11 8.01 -1.68 -11.91
C LEU A 11 7.35 -2.51 -10.82
N PHE A 12 6.31 -3.29 -11.16
CA PHE A 12 5.70 -4.23 -10.23
C PHE A 12 6.46 -5.55 -10.34
N ASP A 13 7.10 -5.92 -9.25
CA ASP A 13 7.67 -7.25 -9.11
C ASP A 13 6.52 -8.24 -8.85
N ASP A 14 6.19 -9.06 -9.83
CA ASP A 14 5.13 -10.08 -9.71
C ASP A 14 5.46 -11.15 -8.65
N THR A 15 6.70 -11.17 -8.13
CA THR A 15 7.12 -12.03 -7.01
C THR A 15 6.95 -11.38 -5.64
N GLU A 16 6.73 -10.06 -5.59
CA GLU A 16 6.58 -9.33 -4.34
C GLU A 16 5.14 -9.46 -3.82
N ILE A 17 4.98 -10.15 -2.68
CA ILE A 17 3.70 -10.28 -2.00
C ILE A 17 3.44 -8.98 -1.24
N TYR A 18 2.66 -8.08 -1.83
CA TYR A 18 2.21 -6.88 -1.13
C TYR A 18 1.08 -7.25 -0.15
N PRO A 19 1.23 -6.94 1.15
CA PRO A 19 0.18 -7.22 2.12
C PRO A 19 -1.05 -6.36 1.82
N PHE A 20 -2.23 -6.92 2.07
CA PHE A 20 -3.45 -6.14 1.98
C PHE A 20 -3.43 -5.02 3.02
N VAL A 21 -3.97 -3.85 2.65
CA VAL A 21 -4.09 -2.69 3.55
C VAL A 21 -4.69 -3.08 4.91
N ASN A 22 -5.68 -3.98 4.92
CA ASN A 22 -6.34 -4.47 6.13
C ASN A 22 -5.42 -5.27 7.07
N GLU A 23 -4.50 -6.05 6.51
CA GLU A 23 -3.56 -6.86 7.30
C GLU A 23 -2.54 -5.95 7.99
N VAL A 24 -2.02 -4.96 7.24
CA VAL A 24 -1.11 -3.96 7.78
C VAL A 24 -1.80 -3.10 8.83
N ASP A 25 -3.04 -2.65 8.60
CA ASP A 25 -3.83 -1.87 9.57
C ASP A 25 -4.03 -2.64 10.90
N THR A 26 -4.41 -3.92 10.80
CA THR A 26 -4.59 -4.79 11.97
C THR A 26 -3.30 -4.94 12.77
N LEU A 27 -2.18 -5.15 12.08
CA LEU A 27 -0.87 -5.28 12.72
C LEU A 27 -0.45 -3.99 13.43
N LEU A 28 -0.62 -2.83 12.79
CA LEU A 28 -0.29 -1.53 13.38
C LEU A 28 -1.06 -1.27 14.66
N ARG A 29 -2.38 -1.51 14.66
CA ARG A 29 -3.22 -1.37 15.86
C ARG A 29 -2.78 -2.32 16.97
N ARG A 30 -2.45 -3.57 16.64
CA ARG A 30 -1.95 -4.56 17.61
C ARG A 30 -0.63 -4.15 18.26
N ILE A 31 0.24 -3.46 17.52
CA ILE A 31 1.54 -2.95 18.02
C ILE A 31 1.38 -1.62 18.79
N GLY A 32 0.16 -1.07 18.82
CA GLY A 32 -0.21 0.09 19.61
C GLY A 32 -0.15 1.41 18.86
N PHE A 33 -0.13 1.40 17.52
CA PHE A 33 -0.39 2.60 16.74
C PHE A 33 -1.88 2.93 16.80
N SER A 34 -2.19 4.09 17.37
CA SER A 34 -3.57 4.51 17.63
C SER A 34 -4.12 5.38 16.49
N SER A 35 -3.26 6.16 15.84
CA SER A 35 -3.59 7.03 14.71
C SER A 35 -2.98 6.46 13.44
N VAL A 36 -3.82 5.80 12.62
CA VAL A 36 -3.42 5.18 11.34
C VAL A 36 -4.23 5.84 10.23
N ASN A 37 -3.55 6.49 9.29
CA ASN A 37 -4.17 7.20 8.17
C ASN A 37 -3.66 6.63 6.84
N TRP A 38 -4.58 6.05 6.08
CA TRP A 38 -4.33 5.50 4.75
C TRP A 38 -4.82 6.47 3.68
N ARG A 39 -4.00 6.71 2.66
CA ARG A 39 -4.36 7.54 1.51
C ARG A 39 -4.00 6.81 0.23
N GLN A 40 -4.99 6.57 -0.63
CA GLN A 40 -4.73 6.01 -1.95
C GLN A 40 -4.02 7.05 -2.83
N THR A 41 -2.87 6.68 -3.39
CA THR A 41 -2.04 7.57 -4.22
C THR A 41 -2.09 7.20 -5.71
N ALA A 42 -2.39 5.94 -6.03
CA ALA A 42 -2.62 5.45 -7.37
C ALA A 42 -3.49 4.16 -7.32
N PRO A 43 -3.97 3.62 -8.46
CA PRO A 43 -4.59 2.29 -8.47
C PRO A 43 -3.69 1.27 -7.79
N CYS A 44 -4.24 0.52 -6.84
CA CYS A 44 -3.54 -0.47 -6.02
C CYS A 44 -2.41 0.07 -5.10
N HIS A 45 -2.15 1.39 -5.05
CA HIS A 45 -1.09 1.97 -4.22
C HIS A 45 -1.64 2.85 -3.10
N TRP A 46 -1.05 2.70 -1.92
CA TRP A 46 -1.45 3.41 -0.72
C TRP A 46 -0.25 4.01 -0.01
N ALA A 47 -0.40 5.24 0.46
CA ALA A 47 0.48 5.87 1.42
C ALA A 47 -0.10 5.69 2.83
N LEU A 48 0.79 5.48 3.79
CA LEU A 48 0.47 5.27 5.20
C LEU A 48 1.18 6.31 6.05
N VAL A 49 0.45 6.94 6.97
CA VAL A 49 1.00 7.72 8.08
C VAL A 49 0.47 7.13 9.39
N ALA A 50 1.36 6.74 10.29
CA ALA A 50 1.00 6.16 11.58
C ALA A 50 1.71 6.86 12.74
N TYR A 51 0.97 7.14 13.82
CA TYR A 51 1.49 7.65 15.09
C TYR A 51 1.11 6.72 16.24
N LYS A 52 2.01 6.59 17.20
CA LYS A 52 1.83 5.75 18.39
C LYS A 52 1.08 6.53 19.47
#